data_AF-M0N283-F1
#
_entry.id   AF-M0N283-F1
#
_cell.length_a   1.000
_cell.length_b   1.000
_cell.length_c   1.000
_cell.angle_alpha   90.00
_cell.angle_beta   90.00
_cell.angle_gamma   90.00
#
_symmetry.space_group_name_H-M   'P 1'
#
loop_
_entity.id
_entity.type
_entity.pdbx_description
1 polymer ?
#
loop_
_entity_poly.entity_id
_entity_poly.type
_entity_poly.pdbx_seq_one_letter_code
_entity_poly.pdbx_strand_id
1 'polypeptide(L)'
;MVRIDAVIEDFLTDKGKGQRGESGNYRQDADRELGRFIDFLADHEDVVTTFEKLDSGHLREYARHLARQGWTAGTVRTYYAYISAFCGWGVREGHLPENVAQRRNATEPIPDNGGHQSGDQQAWSAEDRQQLTTFVDEQASTAIDDVGENREAVIKACRDRAL
;
A
#
# COMPACT_ATOMS: atom_id res chain seq x y z
N MET A 1 -8.76 5.54 -30.84
CA MET A 1 -8.71 4.56 -29.74
C MET A 1 -7.63 5.00 -28.76
N VAL A 2 -7.99 5.24 -27.50
CA VAL A 2 -7.06 5.78 -26.48
C VAL A 2 -6.20 4.65 -25.91
N ARG A 3 -4.89 4.86 -25.86
CA ARG A 3 -3.97 3.91 -25.21
C ARG A 3 -4.03 4.05 -23.69
N ILE A 4 -3.88 2.94 -22.99
CA ILE A 4 -3.95 2.89 -21.52
C ILE A 4 -2.77 3.66 -20.88
N ASP A 5 -1.57 3.47 -21.42
CA ASP A 5 -0.33 4.09 -20.93
C ASP A 5 -0.32 5.62 -21.08
N ALA A 6 -0.89 6.12 -22.17
CA ALA A 6 -0.86 7.53 -22.52
C ALA A 6 -1.60 8.45 -21.53
N VAL A 7 -2.46 7.89 -20.67
CA VAL A 7 -3.35 8.68 -19.78
C VAL A 7 -3.08 8.46 -18.28
N ILE A 8 -2.02 7.72 -17.93
CA ILE A 8 -1.68 7.50 -16.52
C ILE A 8 -1.39 8.82 -15.81
N GLU A 9 -0.59 9.69 -16.44
CA GLU A 9 -0.21 10.96 -15.85
C GLU A 9 -1.42 11.88 -15.61
N ASP A 10 -2.39 11.87 -16.51
CA ASP A 10 -3.64 12.62 -16.35
C ASP A 10 -4.44 12.08 -15.16
N PHE A 11 -4.59 10.76 -15.06
CA PHE A 11 -5.23 10.11 -13.91
C PHE A 11 -4.54 10.48 -12.58
N LEU A 12 -3.22 10.32 -12.50
CA LEU A 12 -2.45 10.59 -11.29
C LEU A 12 -2.50 12.08 -10.91
N THR A 13 -2.55 12.96 -11.90
CA THR A 13 -2.66 14.41 -11.69
C THR A 13 -4.04 14.78 -11.15
N ASP A 14 -5.10 14.21 -11.70
CA ASP A 14 -6.47 14.48 -11.25
C ASP A 14 -6.78 13.87 -9.88
N LYS A 15 -6.24 12.69 -9.58
CA LYS A 15 -6.31 12.12 -8.23
C LYS A 15 -5.63 12.99 -7.18
N GLY A 16 -4.51 13.63 -7.53
CA GLY A 16 -3.83 14.60 -6.66
C GLY A 16 -4.64 15.86 -6.32
N LYS A 17 -5.64 16.23 -7.14
CA LYS A 17 -6.48 17.44 -6.95
C LYS A 17 -7.70 17.24 -6.04
N GLY A 18 -8.00 16.01 -5.60
CA GLY A 18 -9.17 15.72 -4.78
C GLY A 18 -9.14 16.38 -3.39
N GLN A 19 -10.31 16.54 -2.76
CA GLN A 19 -10.55 17.22 -1.46
C GLN A 19 -9.76 16.67 -0.25
N ARG A 20 -8.94 15.63 -0.46
CA ARG A 20 -8.08 15.00 0.54
C ARG A 20 -6.60 14.91 0.15
N GLY A 21 -6.20 15.50 -0.99
CA GLY A 21 -4.82 15.54 -1.48
C GLY A 21 -4.05 14.26 -1.15
N GLU A 22 -4.38 13.16 -1.83
CA GLU A 22 -3.79 11.85 -1.55
C GLU A 22 -2.25 11.99 -1.50
N SER A 23 -1.69 11.76 -0.31
CA SER A 23 -0.28 11.96 0.02
C SER A 23 0.63 11.35 -1.04
N GLY A 24 1.83 11.91 -1.28
CA GLY A 24 2.76 11.43 -2.30
C GLY A 24 2.95 9.90 -2.37
N ASN A 25 2.84 9.20 -1.24
CA ASN A 25 2.85 7.74 -1.17
C ASN A 25 1.76 7.08 -2.04
N TYR A 26 0.51 7.55 -1.98
CA TYR A 26 -0.57 7.00 -2.83
C TYR A 26 -0.23 7.14 -4.30
N ARG A 27 0.21 8.33 -4.73
CA ARG A 27 0.54 8.58 -6.13
C ARG A 27 1.67 7.65 -6.58
N GLN A 28 2.73 7.52 -5.78
CA GLN A 28 3.86 6.66 -6.08
C GLN A 28 3.46 5.17 -6.15
N ASP A 29 2.66 4.71 -5.19
CA ASP A 29 2.19 3.32 -5.16
C ASP A 29 1.24 3.01 -6.32
N ALA A 30 0.34 3.95 -6.65
CA ALA A 30 -0.58 3.82 -7.76
C ALA A 30 0.17 3.84 -9.11
N ASP A 31 1.13 4.74 -9.30
CA ASP A 31 1.95 4.82 -10.51
C ASP A 31 2.71 3.52 -10.74
N ARG A 32 3.41 3.04 -9.70
CA ARG A 32 4.13 1.76 -9.74
C ARG A 32 3.22 0.61 -10.14
N GLU A 33 2.02 0.56 -9.57
CA GLU A 33 1.09 -0.53 -9.82
C GLU A 33 0.41 -0.45 -11.19
N LEU A 34 0.16 0.76 -11.69
CA LEU A 34 -0.32 0.96 -13.06
C LEU A 34 0.73 0.55 -14.09
N GLY A 35 2.01 0.84 -13.84
CA GLY A 35 3.12 0.34 -14.65
C GLY A 35 3.15 -1.19 -14.70
N ARG A 36 3.09 -1.85 -13.54
CA ARG A 36 3.02 -3.32 -13.45
C ARG A 36 1.83 -3.90 -14.21
N PHE A 37 0.67 -3.25 -14.11
CA PHE A 37 -0.53 -3.68 -14.82
C PHE A 37 -0.38 -3.55 -16.35
N ILE A 38 0.25 -2.49 -16.84
CA ILE A 38 0.50 -2.31 -18.27
C ILE A 38 1.49 -3.36 -18.78
N ASP A 39 2.55 -3.63 -18.04
CA ASP A 39 3.50 -4.68 -18.40
C ASP A 39 2.78 -6.04 -18.47
N PHE A 40 1.92 -6.34 -17.49
CA PHE A 40 1.09 -7.54 -17.50
C PHE A 40 0.18 -7.64 -18.74
N LEU A 41 -0.45 -6.52 -19.14
CA LEU A 41 -1.31 -6.48 -20.33
C LEU A 41 -0.52 -6.58 -21.65
N ALA A 42 0.73 -6.10 -21.67
CA ALA A 42 1.62 -6.18 -22.82
C ALA A 42 2.14 -7.61 -23.05
N ASP A 43 2.32 -8.38 -21.99
CA ASP A 43 2.73 -9.78 -22.02
C ASP A 43 1.56 -10.77 -22.26
N HIS A 44 0.32 -10.26 -22.30
CA HIS A 44 -0.86 -11.07 -22.56
C HIS A 44 -0.92 -11.55 -24.03
N GLU A 45 -1.47 -12.74 -24.28
CA GLU A 45 -1.54 -13.37 -25.61
C GLU A 45 -2.13 -12.45 -26.69
N ASP A 46 -3.17 -11.69 -26.32
CA ASP A 46 -3.89 -10.75 -27.19
C ASP A 46 -3.42 -9.28 -27.14
N VAL A 47 -2.27 -9.00 -26.51
CA VAL A 47 -1.65 -7.67 -26.34
C VAL A 47 -2.66 -6.51 -26.19
N VAL A 48 -2.94 -6.15 -24.94
CA VAL A 48 -3.96 -5.16 -24.59
C VAL A 48 -3.32 -3.81 -24.30
N THR A 49 -3.39 -2.90 -25.26
CA THR A 49 -2.78 -1.57 -25.14
C THR A 49 -3.79 -0.42 -25.09
N THR A 50 -5.09 -0.72 -25.27
CA THR A 50 -6.14 0.29 -25.41
C THR A 50 -7.37 -0.05 -24.57
N PHE A 51 -8.12 0.98 -24.15
CA PHE A 51 -9.32 0.79 -23.34
C PHE A 51 -10.42 -0.02 -24.05
N GLU A 52 -10.51 0.04 -25.37
CA GLU A 52 -11.50 -0.72 -26.15
C GLU A 52 -11.28 -2.24 -26.05
N LYS A 53 -10.01 -2.67 -25.94
CA LYS A 53 -9.65 -4.07 -25.76
C LYS A 53 -9.72 -4.52 -24.30
N LEU A 54 -9.78 -3.57 -23.36
CA LEU A 54 -9.77 -3.86 -21.93
C LEU A 54 -11.16 -4.32 -21.49
N ASP A 55 -11.23 -5.51 -20.90
CA ASP A 55 -12.47 -6.08 -20.38
C ASP A 55 -12.29 -6.72 -19.01
N SER A 56 -13.40 -7.13 -18.40
CA SER A 56 -13.40 -7.78 -17.08
C SER A 56 -12.61 -9.09 -17.00
N GLY A 57 -12.32 -9.76 -18.12
CA GLY A 57 -11.49 -10.96 -18.19
C GLY A 57 -10.03 -10.63 -17.87
N HIS A 58 -9.48 -9.59 -18.49
CA HIS A 58 -8.13 -9.10 -18.21
C HIS A 58 -7.98 -8.66 -16.74
N LEU A 59 -9.00 -8.00 -16.18
CA LEU A 59 -8.99 -7.60 -14.76
C LEU A 59 -9.07 -8.82 -13.83
N ARG A 60 -9.84 -9.85 -14.18
CA ARG A 60 -9.90 -11.12 -13.45
C ARG A 60 -8.54 -11.82 -13.45
N GLU A 61 -7.86 -11.83 -14.60
CA GLU A 61 -6.53 -12.43 -14.71
C GLU A 61 -5.48 -11.66 -13.93
N TYR A 62 -5.55 -10.33 -13.96
CA TYR A 62 -4.70 -9.51 -13.12
C TYR A 62 -4.95 -9.75 -11.62
N ALA A 63 -6.21 -9.84 -11.19
CA ALA A 63 -6.53 -10.19 -9.81
C ALA A 63 -5.91 -11.55 -9.39
N ARG A 64 -5.94 -12.56 -10.28
CA ARG A 64 -5.25 -13.84 -10.05
C ARG A 64 -3.74 -13.69 -10.03
N HIS A 65 -3.18 -12.85 -10.90
CA HIS A 65 -1.75 -12.57 -10.94
C HIS A 65 -1.30 -12.00 -9.59
N LEU A 66 -2.02 -11.00 -9.06
CA LEU A 66 -1.75 -10.41 -7.73
C LEU A 66 -1.86 -11.45 -6.61
N ALA A 67 -2.91 -12.27 -6.62
CA ALA A 67 -3.13 -13.29 -5.60
C ALA A 67 -2.03 -14.38 -5.56
N ARG A 68 -1.32 -14.58 -6.68
CA ARG A 68 -0.22 -15.57 -6.80
C ARG A 68 1.15 -15.02 -6.38
N GLN A 69 1.26 -13.72 -6.08
CA GLN A 69 2.54 -13.10 -5.71
C GLN A 69 3.03 -13.45 -4.29
N GLY A 70 2.21 -14.14 -3.48
CA GLY A 70 2.52 -14.41 -2.07
C GLY A 70 2.33 -13.19 -1.16
N TRP A 71 1.61 -12.15 -1.60
CA TRP A 71 1.29 -10.98 -0.79
C TRP A 71 0.10 -11.22 0.15
N THR A 72 -0.02 -10.35 1.15
CA THR A 72 -1.18 -10.35 2.04
C THR A 72 -2.46 -10.01 1.29
N ALA A 73 -3.62 -10.46 1.78
CA ALA A 73 -4.92 -10.12 1.20
C ALA A 73 -5.14 -8.60 1.14
N GLY A 74 -4.73 -7.87 2.18
CA GLY A 74 -4.78 -6.40 2.21
C GLY A 74 -3.98 -5.77 1.08
N THR A 75 -2.75 -6.23 0.83
CA THR A 75 -1.90 -5.75 -0.27
C THR A 75 -2.54 -5.99 -1.63
N VAL A 76 -3.03 -7.22 -1.88
CA VAL A 76 -3.72 -7.57 -3.14
C VAL A 76 -4.92 -6.66 -3.37
N ARG A 77 -5.72 -6.41 -2.34
CA ARG A 77 -6.88 -5.51 -2.41
C ARG A 77 -6.49 -4.06 -2.68
N THR A 78 -5.46 -3.55 -2.01
CA THR A 78 -4.95 -2.19 -2.23
C THR A 78 -4.49 -2.00 -3.67
N TYR A 79 -3.70 -2.94 -4.18
CA TYR A 79 -3.19 -2.87 -5.55
C TYR A 79 -4.31 -2.97 -6.59
N TYR A 80 -5.24 -3.92 -6.41
CA TYR A 80 -6.42 -3.99 -7.26
C TYR A 80 -7.30 -2.73 -7.17
N ALA A 81 -7.36 -2.07 -6.00
CA ALA A 81 -8.10 -0.82 -5.84
C ALA A 81 -7.50 0.33 -6.65
N TYR A 82 -6.17 0.39 -6.83
CA TYR A 82 -5.56 1.37 -7.75
C TYR A 82 -6.05 1.16 -9.18
N ILE A 83 -6.04 -0.08 -9.66
CA ILE A 83 -6.53 -0.43 -11.00
C ILE A 83 -8.03 -0.14 -11.14
N SER A 84 -8.82 -0.49 -10.13
CA SER A 84 -10.27 -0.20 -10.11
C SER A 84 -10.56 1.31 -10.12
N ALA A 85 -9.75 2.11 -9.41
CA ALA A 85 -9.86 3.55 -9.40
C ALA A 85 -9.48 4.17 -10.76
N PHE A 86 -8.48 3.63 -11.43
CA PHE A 86 -8.07 4.02 -12.78
C PHE A 86 -9.14 3.69 -13.81
N CYS A 87 -9.69 2.48 -13.82
CA CYS A 87 -10.84 2.13 -14.68
C CYS A 87 -12.05 3.04 -14.41
N GLY A 88 -12.34 3.35 -13.14
CA GLY A 88 -13.40 4.29 -12.78
C GLY A 88 -13.14 5.73 -13.23
N TRP A 89 -11.87 6.16 -13.30
CA TRP A 89 -11.49 7.42 -13.94
C TRP A 89 -11.66 7.36 -15.46
N GLY A 90 -11.22 6.28 -16.10
CA GLY A 90 -11.45 6.05 -17.53
C GLY A 90 -12.93 6.09 -17.93
N VAL A 91 -13.85 5.69 -17.04
CA VAL A 91 -15.30 5.89 -17.27
C VAL A 91 -15.68 7.37 -17.23
N ARG A 92 -15.18 8.15 -16.26
CA ARG A 92 -15.48 9.57 -16.15
C ARG A 92 -14.96 10.37 -17.35
N GLU A 93 -13.80 9.98 -17.87
CA GLU A 93 -13.20 10.56 -19.08
C GLU A 93 -13.78 10.00 -20.39
N GLY A 94 -14.73 9.05 -20.31
CA GLY A 94 -15.38 8.46 -21.48
C GLY A 94 -14.53 7.48 -22.29
N HIS A 95 -13.42 6.98 -21.74
CA HIS A 95 -12.59 5.93 -22.33
C HIS A 95 -13.18 4.53 -22.17
N LEU A 96 -13.95 4.32 -21.10
CA LEU A 96 -14.68 3.08 -20.82
C LEU A 96 -16.17 3.36 -20.68
N PRO A 97 -17.06 2.47 -21.16
CA PRO A 97 -18.50 2.62 -20.96
C PRO A 97 -18.92 2.38 -19.51
N GLU A 98 -18.14 1.61 -18.75
CA GLU A 98 -18.39 1.26 -17.35
C GLU A 98 -17.12 0.72 -16.69
N ASN A 99 -17.13 0.61 -15.35
CA ASN A 99 -15.97 0.14 -14.61
C ASN A 99 -15.88 -1.38 -14.65
N VAL A 100 -15.21 -1.90 -15.69
CA VAL A 100 -15.01 -3.33 -15.90
C VAL A 100 -14.25 -4.03 -14.76
N ALA A 101 -13.47 -3.29 -13.96
CA ALA A 101 -12.77 -3.82 -12.78
C ALA A 101 -13.70 -4.07 -11.59
N GLN A 102 -14.93 -3.57 -11.60
CA GLN A 102 -15.94 -3.82 -10.56
C GLN A 102 -16.93 -4.91 -10.95
N ARG A 103 -16.80 -5.51 -12.15
CA ARG A 103 -17.61 -6.65 -12.53
C ARG A 103 -17.35 -7.83 -11.60
N ARG A 104 -18.41 -8.60 -11.30
CA ARG A 104 -18.35 -9.72 -10.34
C ARG A 104 -17.25 -10.73 -10.65
N ASN A 105 -17.07 -11.09 -11.92
CA ASN A 105 -16.03 -12.01 -12.37
C ASN A 105 -14.62 -11.43 -12.16
N ALA A 106 -14.43 -10.13 -12.29
CA ALA A 106 -13.15 -9.46 -12.10
C ALA A 106 -12.71 -9.46 -10.63
N THR A 107 -13.67 -9.28 -9.71
CA THR A 107 -13.40 -9.23 -8.26
C THR A 107 -13.34 -10.60 -7.58
N GLU A 108 -13.95 -11.63 -8.18
CA GLU A 108 -14.01 -13.00 -7.64
C GLU A 108 -12.66 -13.58 -7.16
N PRO A 109 -11.51 -13.38 -7.86
CA PRO A 109 -10.23 -13.94 -7.44
C PRO A 109 -9.55 -13.18 -6.30
N ILE A 110 -10.08 -12.01 -5.90
CA ILE A 110 -9.47 -11.17 -4.88
C ILE A 110 -9.72 -11.82 -3.52
N PRO A 111 -8.67 -12.11 -2.73
CA PRO A 111 -8.83 -12.71 -1.41
C PRO A 111 -9.63 -11.78 -0.49
N ASP A 112 -10.51 -12.39 0.30
CA ASP A 112 -11.14 -11.69 1.41
C ASP A 112 -10.09 -11.34 2.47
N ASN A 113 -10.22 -10.18 3.11
CA ASN A 113 -9.27 -9.72 4.12
C ASN A 113 -9.53 -10.36 5.50
N GLY A 114 -10.25 -11.48 5.53
CA GLY A 114 -10.53 -12.26 6.74
C GLY A 114 -11.32 -11.52 7.81
N GLY A 115 -12.01 -10.42 7.46
CA GLY A 115 -12.70 -9.56 8.43
C GLY A 115 -11.78 -8.83 9.42
N HIS A 116 -10.46 -8.94 9.30
CA HIS A 116 -9.52 -8.26 10.18
C HIS A 116 -9.63 -6.75 10.02
N GLN A 117 -10.25 -6.11 10.99
CA GLN A 117 -10.27 -4.66 11.10
C GLN A 117 -8.88 -4.22 11.57
N SER A 118 -8.44 -3.01 11.21
CA SER A 118 -7.14 -2.50 11.72
C SER A 118 -7.07 -2.45 13.26
N GLY A 119 -8.19 -2.59 13.97
CA GLY A 119 -8.26 -2.77 15.42
C GLY A 119 -7.86 -4.16 15.94
N ASP A 120 -7.78 -5.18 15.08
CA ASP A 120 -7.27 -6.52 15.43
C ASP A 120 -5.73 -6.59 15.38
N GLN A 121 -5.08 -5.55 14.84
CA GLN A 121 -3.65 -5.37 15.03
C GLN A 121 -3.45 -5.15 16.53
N GLN A 122 -2.63 -5.99 17.15
CA GLN A 122 -2.24 -5.94 18.56
C GLN A 122 -1.75 -4.53 18.93
N ALA A 123 -2.68 -3.65 19.28
CA ALA A 123 -2.38 -2.38 19.90
C ALA A 123 -1.99 -2.71 21.35
N TRP A 124 -0.81 -2.26 21.77
CA TRP A 124 -0.39 -2.39 23.16
C TRP A 124 -1.52 -1.97 24.09
N SER A 125 -1.88 -2.87 25.02
CA SER A 125 -2.88 -2.53 26.02
C SER A 125 -2.40 -1.35 26.86
N ALA A 126 -3.31 -0.72 27.61
CA ALA A 126 -2.91 0.31 28.56
C ALA A 126 -1.89 -0.23 29.58
N GLU A 127 -2.01 -1.52 29.93
CA GLU A 127 -1.09 -2.23 30.82
C GLU A 127 0.27 -2.47 30.15
N ASP A 128 0.32 -2.95 28.90
CA ASP A 128 1.59 -3.13 28.17
C ASP A 128 2.34 -1.80 28.03
N ARG A 129 1.61 -0.72 27.74
CA ARG A 129 2.19 0.64 27.68
C ARG A 129 2.73 1.10 29.03
N GLN A 130 2.00 0.84 30.10
CA GLN A 130 2.43 1.22 31.45
C GLN A 130 3.67 0.42 31.85
N GLN A 131 3.68 -0.91 31.65
CA GLN A 131 4.83 -1.76 31.96
C GLN A 131 6.08 -1.30 31.19
N LEU A 132 5.94 -1.01 29.90
CA LEU A 132 7.06 -0.54 29.08
C LEU A 132 7.56 0.83 29.54
N THR A 133 6.66 1.75 29.88
CA THR A 133 7.04 3.09 30.36
C THR A 133 7.72 3.03 31.73
N THR A 134 7.15 2.29 32.68
CA THR A 134 7.74 2.08 34.01
C THR A 134 9.13 1.46 33.91
N PHE A 135 9.28 0.42 33.08
CA PHE A 135 10.60 -0.21 32.88
C PHE A 135 11.62 0.79 32.32
N VAL A 136 11.24 1.61 31.34
CA VAL A 136 12.13 2.64 30.79
C VAL A 136 12.47 3.71 31.85
N ASP A 137 11.51 4.13 32.66
CA ASP A 137 11.71 5.10 33.75
C ASP A 137 12.64 4.56 34.85
N GLU A 138 12.50 3.28 35.21
CA GLU A 138 13.37 2.60 36.17
C GLU A 138 14.80 2.48 35.64
N GLN A 139 14.96 2.06 34.38
CA GLN A 139 16.28 1.98 33.74
C GLN A 139 16.94 3.36 33.61
N ALA A 140 16.16 4.40 33.30
CA ALA A 140 16.65 5.78 33.21
C ALA A 140 17.07 6.32 34.59
N SER A 141 16.26 6.08 35.62
CA SER A 141 16.55 6.51 36.99
C SER A 141 17.79 5.82 37.54
N THR A 142 17.90 4.49 37.37
CA THR A 142 19.08 3.71 37.76
C THR A 142 20.34 4.22 37.06
N ALA A 143 20.25 4.52 35.75
CA ALA A 143 21.38 5.07 35.01
C ALA A 143 21.78 6.47 35.50
N ILE A 144 20.83 7.32 35.90
CA ILE A 144 21.12 8.65 36.45
C ILE A 144 21.79 8.54 37.82
N ASP A 145 21.31 7.65 38.68
CA ASP A 145 21.89 7.40 40.00
C ASP A 145 23.32 6.84 39.88
N ASP A 146 23.55 5.87 38.99
CA ASP A 146 24.88 5.33 38.68
C ASP A 146 25.84 6.40 38.12
N VAL A 147 25.35 7.33 37.30
CA VAL A 147 26.13 8.49 36.81
C VAL A 147 26.47 9.44 37.95
N GLY A 148 25.57 9.64 38.91
CA GLY A 148 25.79 10.47 40.08
C GLY A 148 26.90 9.91 40.99
N GLU A 149 26.88 8.59 41.22
CA GLU A 149 27.85 7.90 42.07
C GLU A 149 29.20 7.63 41.37
N ASN A 150 29.19 7.46 40.04
CA ASN A 150 30.37 6.99 39.30
C ASN A 150 30.53 7.66 37.92
N ARG A 151 30.38 8.99 37.90
CA ARG A 151 30.37 9.85 36.69
C ARG A 151 31.48 9.56 35.68
N GLU A 152 32.71 9.35 36.14
CA GLU A 152 33.86 9.06 35.26
C GLU A 152 33.76 7.67 34.60
N ALA A 153 33.29 6.66 35.33
CA ALA A 153 33.12 5.31 34.81
C ALA A 153 32.01 5.25 33.75
N VAL A 154 30.91 5.99 33.96
CA VAL A 154 29.79 6.02 33.00
C VAL A 154 30.15 6.77 31.71
N ILE A 155 30.85 7.91 31.80
CA ILE A 155 31.33 8.62 30.61
C ILE A 155 32.27 7.73 29.78
N LYS A 156 33.13 6.94 30.43
CA LYS A 156 34.01 5.97 29.76
C LYS A 156 33.21 4.85 29.08
N ALA A 157 32.23 4.26 29.77
CA ALA A 157 31.39 3.20 29.22
C ALA A 157 30.54 3.69 28.03
N CYS A 158 30.00 4.91 28.06
CA CYS A 158 29.28 5.49 26.92
C CYS A 158 30.21 5.73 25.72
N ARG A 159 31.45 6.16 25.96
CA ARG A 159 32.46 6.35 24.91
C ARG A 159 32.85 5.03 24.25
N ASP A 160 33.00 3.97 25.04
CA ASP A 160 33.39 2.64 24.54
C ASP A 160 32.25 1.92 23.78
N ARG A 161 30.99 2.34 23.96
CA ARG A 161 29.81 1.78 23.27
C ARG A 161 29.50 2.47 21.92
N ALA A 162 30.14 3.62 21.66
CA ALA A 162 29.95 4.44 20.46
C ALA A 162 31.11 4.31 19.45
N LEU A 163 32.06 3.41 19.70
CA LEU A 163 33.16 3.01 18.80
C LEU A 163 32.97 1.55 18.38
#